data_AF-A0A1A9AGF9-F1
#
_entry.id   AF-A0A1A9AGF9-F1
#
_cell.length_a   1.000
_cell.length_b   1.000
_cell.length_c   1.000
_cell.angle_alpha   90.00
_cell.angle_beta   90.00
_cell.angle_gamma   90.00
#
_symmetry.space_group_name_H-M   'P 1'
#
loop_
_entity.id
_entity.type
_entity.pdbx_description
1 polymer ?
#
loop_
_entity_poly.entity_id
_entity_poly.type
_entity_poly.pdbx_seq_one_letter_code
_entity_poly.pdbx_strand_id
1 'polypeptide(L)'
;MGGEDDEEDGYVNGDNYYSSVSIFLQYEDEFNRVTSASSSPKKHDVDCNKISNDKFSSNGFSDRCDKVAKYLYYIKENDDNDNRCRCLNYLLNTKTEFNAYPDKKCPDLFKAYEEISDKLKTCKPTISCIYEGDLGKIKKLYYLNEAMNKLEKSIEENDENIYINAEQFSQQYRNAISDCDSEDAYGYCGSLKEFEIFCNYQKIC
;
A
#
# COMPACT_ATOMS: atom_id res chain seq x y z
N MET A 1 24.48 21.15 18.58
CA MET A 1 23.42 21.60 17.65
C MET A 1 22.93 20.32 16.99
N GLY A 2 22.00 19.56 17.56
CA GLY A 2 20.69 19.97 18.05
C GLY A 2 19.76 20.12 16.86
N GLY A 3 19.54 19.03 16.11
CA GLY A 3 18.53 18.93 15.06
C GLY A 3 17.39 18.12 15.64
N GLU A 4 16.28 18.79 15.90
CA GLU A 4 15.04 18.21 16.39
C GLU A 4 14.50 17.26 15.31
N ASP A 5 14.46 15.97 15.63
CA ASP A 5 13.58 15.02 14.98
C ASP A 5 12.15 15.48 15.32
N ASP A 6 11.61 16.36 14.49
CA ASP A 6 10.17 16.64 14.46
C ASP A 6 9.47 15.36 13.97
N GLU A 7 9.34 14.36 14.84
CA GLU A 7 8.37 13.29 14.70
C GLU A 7 6.99 13.96 14.64
N GLU A 8 6.54 14.29 13.43
CA GLU A 8 5.21 14.84 13.22
C GLU A 8 4.20 13.82 13.78
N ASP A 9 3.60 14.14 14.93
CA ASP A 9 2.77 13.23 15.73
C ASP A 9 1.75 12.47 14.85
N GLY A 10 1.88 11.13 14.81
CA GLY A 10 0.93 10.25 14.12
C GLY A 10 1.34 9.77 12.73
N TYR A 11 2.61 9.93 12.34
CA TYR A 11 3.18 9.33 11.13
C TYR A 11 4.17 8.20 11.45
N VAL A 12 4.28 7.23 10.55
CA VAL A 12 5.23 6.11 10.62
C VAL A 12 6.16 6.10 9.42
N ASN A 13 7.38 5.60 9.64
CA ASN A 13 8.38 5.40 8.61
C ASN A 13 8.05 4.18 7.72
N GLY A 14 8.50 4.21 6.46
CA GLY A 14 8.22 3.20 5.44
C GLY A 14 9.19 2.01 5.36
N ASP A 15 10.26 1.97 6.15
CA ASP A 15 11.31 0.94 6.04
C ASP A 15 10.79 -0.50 6.08
N ASN A 16 9.75 -0.74 6.89
CA ASN A 16 9.14 -2.07 7.02
C ASN A 16 8.21 -2.46 5.84
N TYR A 17 8.00 -1.58 4.85
CA TYR A 17 7.21 -1.86 3.67
C TYR A 17 8.05 -2.39 2.52
N TYR A 18 9.26 -1.84 2.31
CA TYR A 18 10.00 -1.97 1.06
C TYR A 18 10.20 -3.42 0.60
N SER A 19 10.57 -4.33 1.51
CA SER A 19 10.78 -5.75 1.21
C SER A 19 9.50 -6.53 0.89
N SER A 20 8.32 -5.96 1.16
CA SER A 20 7.02 -6.60 0.97
C SER A 20 6.22 -6.03 -0.20
N VAL A 21 6.72 -4.99 -0.89
CA VAL A 21 5.95 -4.31 -1.94
C VAL A 21 5.69 -5.23 -3.15
N SER A 22 6.56 -6.19 -3.43
CA SER A 22 6.41 -7.12 -4.56
C SER A 22 5.13 -7.95 -4.51
N ILE A 23 4.61 -8.25 -3.31
CA ILE A 23 3.37 -9.01 -3.12
C ILE A 23 2.12 -8.12 -3.00
N PHE A 24 2.26 -6.79 -3.03
CA PHE A 24 1.10 -5.90 -2.89
C PHE A 24 0.13 -5.99 -4.05
N LEU A 25 0.59 -6.27 -5.27
CA LEU A 25 -0.31 -6.44 -6.42
C LEU A 25 -1.31 -7.59 -6.18
N GLN A 26 -0.82 -8.72 -5.64
CA GLN A 26 -1.66 -9.86 -5.28
C GLN A 26 -2.68 -9.50 -4.19
N TYR A 27 -2.27 -8.77 -3.16
CA TYR A 27 -3.15 -8.40 -2.05
C TYR A 27 -4.11 -7.26 -2.38
N GLU A 28 -3.75 -6.38 -3.32
CA GLU A 28 -4.68 -5.40 -3.89
C GLU A 28 -5.79 -6.09 -4.69
N ASP A 29 -5.46 -7.08 -5.53
CA ASP A 29 -6.47 -7.89 -6.23
C ASP A 29 -7.37 -8.65 -5.26
N GLU A 30 -6.79 -9.22 -4.19
CA GLU A 30 -7.53 -9.86 -3.10
C GLU A 30 -8.49 -8.87 -2.43
N PHE A 31 -8.01 -7.69 -2.07
CA PHE A 31 -8.81 -6.61 -1.48
C PHE A 31 -9.98 -6.23 -2.39
N ASN A 32 -9.71 -5.99 -3.69
CA ASN A 32 -10.72 -5.60 -4.66
C ASN A 32 -11.80 -6.68 -4.82
N ARG A 33 -11.40 -7.95 -4.91
CA ARG A 33 -12.33 -9.09 -4.99
C ARG A 33 -13.18 -9.24 -3.73
N VAL A 34 -12.57 -9.14 -2.55
CA VAL A 34 -13.26 -9.27 -1.27
C VAL A 34 -14.23 -8.11 -1.06
N THR A 35 -13.85 -6.88 -1.38
CA THR A 35 -14.67 -5.70 -1.12
C THR A 35 -15.77 -5.48 -2.15
N SER A 36 -15.57 -5.87 -3.42
CA SER A 36 -16.57 -5.78 -4.49
C SER A 36 -17.72 -6.80 -4.42
N ALA A 37 -17.52 -7.96 -3.77
CA ALA A 37 -18.55 -8.99 -3.69
C ALA A 37 -19.82 -8.49 -2.97
N SER A 38 -20.96 -8.47 -3.67
CA SER A 38 -22.23 -7.85 -3.26
C SER A 38 -23.02 -8.60 -2.17
N SER A 39 -22.48 -9.65 -1.55
CA SER A 39 -23.33 -10.70 -0.96
C SER A 39 -22.80 -11.33 0.33
N SER A 40 -22.60 -10.52 1.37
CA SER A 40 -22.75 -11.03 2.73
C SER A 40 -23.30 -9.91 3.63
N PRO A 41 -24.36 -10.16 4.44
CA PRO A 41 -24.69 -9.25 5.54
C PRO A 41 -23.42 -9.01 6.36
N LYS A 42 -23.23 -7.79 6.86
CA LYS A 42 -22.03 -7.32 7.58
C LYS A 42 -21.61 -8.34 8.65
N LYS A 43 -20.76 -9.31 8.30
CA LYS A 43 -20.24 -10.32 9.24
C LYS A 43 -19.18 -9.74 10.18
N HIS A 44 -18.75 -8.51 9.93
CA HIS A 44 -17.64 -7.87 10.62
C HIS A 44 -18.04 -7.21 11.96
N ASP A 45 -19.31 -7.21 12.37
CA ASP A 45 -19.82 -6.63 13.64
C ASP A 45 -19.43 -5.14 13.92
N VAL A 46 -18.72 -4.49 13.01
CA VAL A 46 -18.35 -3.07 13.10
C VAL A 46 -19.53 -2.18 12.69
N ASP A 47 -19.96 -1.33 13.62
CA ASP A 47 -20.94 -0.27 13.36
C ASP A 47 -20.25 0.96 12.70
N CYS A 48 -20.17 0.92 11.38
CA CYS A 48 -19.56 1.98 10.58
C CYS A 48 -20.35 3.31 10.60
N ASN A 49 -21.65 3.28 10.86
CA ASN A 49 -22.44 4.50 11.01
C ASN A 49 -22.06 5.21 12.31
N LYS A 50 -21.90 4.44 13.40
CA LYS A 50 -21.43 4.98 14.67
C LYS A 50 -20.03 5.59 14.54
N ILE A 51 -19.07 4.86 13.97
CA ILE A 51 -17.71 5.41 13.75
C ILE A 51 -17.76 6.69 12.91
N SER A 52 -18.56 6.68 11.84
CA SER A 52 -18.73 7.85 10.98
C SER A 52 -19.25 9.05 11.79
N ASN A 53 -20.31 8.87 12.58
CA ASN A 53 -20.94 9.95 13.36
C ASN A 53 -20.07 10.44 14.52
N ASP A 54 -19.30 9.56 15.16
CA ASP A 54 -18.44 9.91 16.28
C ASP A 54 -17.19 10.69 15.83
N LYS A 55 -16.70 10.45 14.61
CA LYS A 55 -15.45 11.04 14.08
C LYS A 55 -15.67 12.15 13.04
N PHE A 56 -16.80 12.14 12.34
CA PHE A 56 -17.04 13.02 11.20
C PHE A 56 -18.45 13.62 11.23
N SER A 57 -18.55 14.87 10.79
CA SER A 57 -19.82 15.59 10.68
C SER A 57 -20.63 15.22 9.43
N SER A 58 -20.05 14.43 8.52
CA SER A 58 -20.68 14.03 7.26
C SER A 58 -20.75 12.51 7.12
N ASN A 59 -21.81 12.02 6.48
CA ASN A 59 -22.11 10.59 6.33
C ASN A 59 -21.20 9.87 5.29
N GLY A 60 -20.13 10.51 4.82
CA GLY A 60 -19.30 9.99 3.72
C GLY A 60 -18.28 8.91 4.10
N PHE A 61 -18.14 8.57 5.39
CA PHE A 61 -17.12 7.61 5.85
C PHE A 61 -17.65 6.17 5.97
N SER A 62 -18.96 5.97 6.09
CA SER A 62 -19.56 4.64 6.33
C SER A 62 -19.17 3.61 5.28
N ASP A 63 -19.18 3.98 4.00
CA ASP A 63 -18.91 3.06 2.89
C ASP A 63 -17.44 2.64 2.85
N ARG A 64 -16.53 3.59 3.13
CA ARG A 64 -15.10 3.34 3.28
C ARG A 64 -14.84 2.40 4.46
N CYS A 65 -15.49 2.69 5.58
CA CYS A 65 -15.42 1.85 6.78
C CYS A 65 -15.89 0.42 6.50
N ASP A 66 -17.00 0.24 5.79
CA ASP A 66 -17.53 -1.08 5.46
C ASP A 66 -16.55 -1.89 4.60
N LYS A 67 -15.91 -1.27 3.60
CA LYS A 67 -14.85 -1.92 2.79
C LYS A 67 -13.67 -2.37 3.66
N VAL A 68 -13.17 -1.49 4.51
CA VAL A 68 -12.03 -1.77 5.40
C VAL A 68 -12.38 -2.85 6.41
N ALA A 69 -13.53 -2.76 7.07
CA ALA A 69 -13.99 -3.73 8.05
C ALA A 69 -14.19 -5.11 7.42
N LYS A 70 -14.74 -5.18 6.20
CA LYS A 70 -14.91 -6.43 5.46
C LYS A 70 -13.57 -7.10 5.13
N TYR A 71 -12.57 -6.34 4.70
CA TYR A 71 -11.26 -6.91 4.41
C TYR A 71 -10.53 -7.35 5.68
N LEU A 72 -10.53 -6.52 6.73
CA LEU A 72 -9.94 -6.87 8.03
C LEU A 72 -10.58 -8.13 8.66
N TYR A 73 -11.88 -8.31 8.48
CA TYR A 73 -12.56 -9.53 8.90
C TYR A 73 -12.13 -10.74 8.06
N TYR A 74 -11.98 -10.58 6.75
CA TYR A 74 -11.54 -11.63 5.84
C TYR A 74 -10.12 -12.13 6.15
N ILE A 75 -9.18 -11.23 6.44
CA ILE A 75 -7.76 -11.58 6.63
C ILE A 75 -7.41 -12.04 8.06
N LYS A 76 -8.35 -11.89 9.01
CA LYS A 76 -8.11 -12.12 10.45
C LYS A 76 -7.49 -13.50 10.76
N GLU A 77 -7.91 -14.53 10.04
CA GLU A 77 -7.46 -15.92 10.25
C GLU A 77 -6.59 -16.44 9.09
N ASN A 78 -6.14 -15.56 8.19
CA ASN A 78 -5.30 -15.95 7.08
C ASN A 78 -3.83 -15.95 7.47
N ASP A 79 -3.05 -16.81 6.84
CA ASP A 79 -1.59 -16.76 6.87
C ASP A 79 -1.09 -15.44 6.26
N ASP A 80 0.15 -15.05 6.60
CA ASP A 80 0.78 -13.82 6.09
C ASP A 80 -0.03 -12.53 6.32
N ASN A 81 -0.67 -12.45 7.49
CA ASN A 81 -1.49 -11.31 7.87
C ASN A 81 -0.68 -10.01 7.92
N ASP A 82 0.59 -10.07 8.33
CA ASP A 82 1.45 -8.89 8.42
C ASP A 82 1.60 -8.16 7.07
N ASN A 83 1.86 -8.89 5.99
CA ASN A 83 1.99 -8.29 4.67
C ASN A 83 0.63 -7.83 4.10
N ARG A 84 -0.46 -8.54 4.39
CA ARG A 84 -1.82 -8.08 4.05
C ARG A 84 -2.17 -6.78 4.78
N CYS A 85 -1.78 -6.66 6.04
CA CYS A 85 -1.94 -5.43 6.82
C CYS A 85 -1.11 -4.28 6.23
N ARG A 86 0.13 -4.53 5.81
CA ARG A 86 0.97 -3.51 5.14
C ARG A 86 0.35 -3.09 3.81
N CYS A 87 -0.11 -4.04 2.99
CA CYS A 87 -0.80 -3.73 1.74
C CYS A 87 -2.08 -2.91 2.00
N LEU A 88 -2.92 -3.31 2.96
CA LEU A 88 -4.09 -2.52 3.36
C LEU A 88 -3.69 -1.10 3.75
N ASN A 89 -2.67 -0.94 4.60
CA ASN A 89 -2.22 0.39 5.01
C ASN A 89 -1.72 1.24 3.83
N TYR A 90 -1.01 0.62 2.88
CA TYR A 90 -0.62 1.26 1.63
C TYR A 90 -1.84 1.72 0.80
N LEU A 91 -2.86 0.88 0.64
CA LEU A 91 -4.09 1.25 -0.07
C LEU A 91 -4.81 2.43 0.61
N LEU A 92 -4.88 2.42 1.94
CA LEU A 92 -5.47 3.51 2.71
C LEU A 92 -4.71 4.82 2.55
N ASN A 93 -3.39 4.78 2.41
CA ASN A 93 -2.54 5.95 2.22
C ASN A 93 -2.49 6.44 0.76
N THR A 94 -2.83 5.61 -0.23
CA THR A 94 -2.63 5.93 -1.65
C THR A 94 -3.90 6.15 -2.47
N LYS A 95 -4.98 5.40 -2.22
CA LYS A 95 -6.20 5.50 -3.03
C LYS A 95 -7.02 6.70 -2.55
N THR A 96 -7.46 7.52 -3.49
CA THR A 96 -8.30 8.72 -3.24
C THR A 96 -9.61 8.38 -2.54
N GLU A 97 -10.16 7.18 -2.79
CA GLU A 97 -11.32 6.65 -2.07
C GLU A 97 -11.08 6.57 -0.56
N PHE A 98 -9.84 6.37 -0.10
CA PHE A 98 -9.53 6.21 1.31
C PHE A 98 -8.84 7.44 1.89
N ASN A 99 -7.79 7.96 1.26
CA ASN A 99 -6.97 9.04 1.83
C ASN A 99 -7.56 10.46 1.68
N ALA A 100 -8.50 10.68 0.75
CA ALA A 100 -9.05 12.01 0.50
C ALA A 100 -10.38 12.16 1.23
N TYR A 101 -10.38 12.88 2.35
CA TYR A 101 -11.58 13.26 3.10
C TYR A 101 -11.58 14.77 3.38
N PRO A 102 -12.66 15.51 3.06
CA PRO A 102 -12.70 16.96 3.22
C PRO A 102 -12.32 17.41 4.63
N ASP A 103 -11.46 18.42 4.71
CA ASP A 103 -11.04 19.10 5.95
C ASP A 103 -10.43 18.17 7.03
N LYS A 104 -9.87 17.01 6.62
CA LYS A 104 -9.18 16.08 7.52
C LYS A 104 -7.76 15.81 7.05
N LYS A 105 -6.81 16.02 7.96
CA LYS A 105 -5.43 15.57 7.79
C LYS A 105 -5.36 14.05 7.91
N CYS A 106 -4.29 13.46 7.37
CA CYS A 106 -4.09 12.02 7.41
C CYS A 106 -4.26 11.45 8.85
N PRO A 107 -3.58 11.96 9.89
CA PRO A 107 -3.65 11.34 11.22
C PRO A 107 -5.07 11.30 11.80
N ASP A 108 -5.90 12.31 11.52
CA ASP A 108 -7.28 12.33 12.00
C ASP A 108 -8.17 11.32 11.28
N LEU A 109 -7.92 11.09 9.99
CA LEU A 109 -8.61 10.07 9.22
C LEU A 109 -8.19 8.66 9.66
N PHE A 110 -6.90 8.46 9.93
CA PHE A 110 -6.36 7.16 10.35
C PHE A 110 -6.82 6.73 11.74
N LYS A 111 -7.10 7.66 12.67
CA LYS A 111 -7.78 7.33 13.94
C LYS A 111 -9.11 6.60 13.74
N ALA A 112 -9.84 6.87 12.64
CA ALA A 112 -11.08 6.16 12.34
C ALA A 112 -10.81 4.75 11.80
N TYR A 113 -9.79 4.56 10.98
CA TYR A 113 -9.37 3.24 10.50
C TYR A 113 -8.78 2.37 11.62
N GLU A 114 -8.00 2.97 12.51
CA GLU A 114 -7.50 2.33 13.74
C GLU A 114 -8.65 1.82 14.60
N GLU A 115 -9.74 2.57 14.76
CA GLU A 115 -10.90 2.11 15.54
C GLU A 115 -11.56 0.86 14.94
N ILE A 116 -11.62 0.76 13.60
CA ILE A 116 -12.11 -0.44 12.91
C ILE A 116 -11.18 -1.62 13.18
N SER A 117 -9.87 -1.39 13.03
CA SER A 117 -8.82 -2.36 13.27
C SER A 117 -8.83 -2.88 14.71
N ASP A 118 -9.06 -2.00 15.69
CA ASP A 118 -9.11 -2.34 17.10
C ASP A 118 -10.34 -3.18 17.46
N LYS A 119 -11.50 -2.84 16.88
CA LYS A 119 -12.74 -3.64 17.05
C LYS A 119 -12.59 -5.05 16.50
N LEU A 120 -11.92 -5.20 15.36
CA LEU A 120 -11.71 -6.52 14.73
C LEU A 120 -10.51 -7.28 15.28
N LYS A 121 -9.61 -6.58 15.98
CA LYS A 121 -8.31 -7.07 16.49
C LYS A 121 -7.40 -7.57 15.37
N THR A 122 -7.39 -6.85 14.24
CA THR A 122 -6.63 -7.21 13.03
C THR A 122 -5.90 -5.97 12.51
N CYS A 123 -4.60 -6.06 12.19
CA CYS A 123 -3.76 -4.97 11.68
C CYS A 123 -3.52 -3.76 12.60
N LYS A 124 -3.84 -3.85 13.90
CA LYS A 124 -3.74 -2.72 14.84
C LYS A 124 -2.41 -1.97 14.81
N PRO A 125 -1.24 -2.63 14.87
CA PRO A 125 0.04 -1.91 14.89
C PRO A 125 0.45 -1.36 13.52
N THR A 126 -0.28 -1.68 12.44
CA THR A 126 0.11 -1.36 11.06
C THR A 126 -0.68 -0.19 10.48
N ILE A 127 -1.94 -0.01 10.88
CA ILE A 127 -2.81 1.04 10.33
C ILE A 127 -2.35 2.40 10.86
N SER A 128 -1.68 3.18 10.01
CA SER A 128 -1.16 4.50 10.35
C SER A 128 -0.81 5.32 9.09
N CYS A 129 -0.65 6.63 9.25
CA CYS A 129 -0.18 7.51 8.19
C CYS A 129 1.29 7.27 7.90
N ILE A 130 1.64 7.11 6.63
CA ILE A 130 3.04 6.95 6.22
C ILE A 130 3.60 8.32 5.85
N TYR A 131 4.83 8.62 6.28
CA TYR A 131 5.52 9.85 5.86
C TYR A 131 5.52 9.99 4.33
N GLU A 132 5.31 11.20 3.82
CA GLU A 132 5.10 11.43 2.38
C GLU A 132 6.31 10.98 1.54
N GLY A 133 7.54 11.22 2.02
CA GLY A 133 8.77 10.78 1.35
C GLY A 133 8.85 9.26 1.22
N ASP A 134 8.53 8.55 2.31
CA ASP A 134 8.51 7.09 2.34
C ASP A 134 7.37 6.51 1.51
N LEU A 135 6.18 7.11 1.57
CA LEU A 135 5.05 6.74 0.72
C LEU A 135 5.38 6.90 -0.77
N GLY A 136 6.15 7.94 -1.12
CA GLY A 136 6.71 8.13 -2.46
C GLY A 136 7.60 6.97 -2.90
N LYS A 137 8.53 6.55 -2.04
CA LYS A 137 9.39 5.39 -2.28
C LYS A 137 8.59 4.08 -2.43
N ILE A 138 7.62 3.83 -1.54
CA ILE A 138 6.75 2.65 -1.63
C ILE A 138 5.98 2.63 -2.96
N LYS A 139 5.44 3.77 -3.41
CA LYS A 139 4.75 3.89 -4.71
C LYS A 139 5.68 3.57 -5.88
N LYS A 140 6.93 4.05 -5.86
CA LYS A 140 7.92 3.75 -6.90
C LYS A 140 8.17 2.24 -7.01
N LEU A 141 8.38 1.56 -5.87
CA LEU A 141 8.52 0.09 -5.86
C LEU A 141 7.25 -0.62 -6.36
N TYR A 142 6.07 -0.12 -6.00
CA TYR A 142 4.80 -0.70 -6.43
C TYR A 142 4.67 -0.64 -7.96
N TYR A 143 4.85 0.54 -8.57
CA TYR A 143 4.75 0.72 -10.01
C TYR A 143 5.87 0.01 -10.78
N LEU A 144 7.05 -0.12 -10.17
CA LEU A 144 8.14 -0.89 -10.74
C LEU A 144 7.82 -2.40 -10.80
N ASN A 145 7.21 -2.96 -9.75
CA ASN A 145 6.70 -4.33 -9.77
C ASN A 145 5.60 -4.51 -10.82
N GLU A 146 4.68 -3.56 -10.96
CA GLU A 146 3.62 -3.60 -11.98
C GLU A 146 4.23 -3.63 -13.40
N ALA A 147 5.21 -2.76 -13.66
CA ALA A 147 5.89 -2.71 -14.95
C ALA A 147 6.70 -4.00 -15.23
N MET A 148 7.35 -4.56 -14.20
CA MET A 148 8.09 -5.82 -14.30
C MET A 148 7.15 -6.97 -14.67
N ASN A 149 6.06 -7.16 -13.92
CA ASN A 149 5.08 -8.23 -14.19
C ASN A 149 4.49 -8.12 -15.60
N LYS A 150 4.20 -6.89 -16.05
CA LYS A 150 3.68 -6.64 -17.40
C LYS A 150 4.69 -7.02 -18.48
N LEU A 151 5.97 -6.68 -18.28
CA LEU A 151 7.04 -7.05 -19.18
C LEU A 151 7.27 -8.57 -19.20
N GLU A 152 7.39 -9.21 -18.04
CA GLU A 152 7.52 -10.67 -17.93
C GLU A 152 6.41 -11.38 -18.68
N LYS A 153 5.16 -10.99 -18.43
CA LYS A 153 4.01 -11.54 -19.15
C LYS A 153 4.13 -11.37 -20.67
N SER A 154 4.53 -10.19 -21.15
CA SER A 154 4.69 -9.98 -22.59
C SER A 154 5.82 -10.81 -23.20
N ILE A 155 6.89 -11.10 -22.45
CA ILE A 155 7.97 -11.99 -22.87
C ILE A 155 7.47 -13.44 -22.94
N GLU A 156 6.77 -13.90 -21.90
CA GLU A 156 6.19 -15.25 -21.84
C GLU A 156 5.20 -15.53 -22.96
N GLU A 157 4.35 -14.54 -23.27
CA GLU A 157 3.31 -14.65 -24.30
C GLU A 157 3.83 -14.34 -25.72
N ASN A 158 5.11 -13.95 -25.86
CA ASN A 158 5.69 -13.44 -27.11
C ASN A 158 4.81 -12.35 -27.77
N ASP A 159 4.37 -11.41 -26.93
CA ASP A 159 3.45 -10.33 -27.27
C ASP A 159 4.16 -9.19 -28.02
N GLU A 160 3.44 -8.48 -28.89
CA GLU A 160 4.01 -7.39 -29.69
C GLU A 160 4.46 -6.17 -28.85
N ASN A 161 3.99 -6.06 -27.61
CA ASN A 161 4.30 -4.95 -26.72
C ASN A 161 5.57 -5.14 -25.88
N ILE A 162 6.37 -6.20 -26.08
CA ILE A 162 7.62 -6.44 -25.32
C ILE A 162 8.48 -5.17 -25.29
N TYR A 163 8.71 -4.53 -26.44
CA TYR A 163 9.56 -3.33 -26.51
C TYR A 163 8.98 -2.13 -25.77
N ILE A 164 7.66 -1.92 -25.86
CA ILE A 164 6.97 -0.82 -25.16
C ILE A 164 7.00 -1.07 -23.65
N ASN A 165 6.75 -2.30 -23.21
CA ASN A 165 6.80 -2.67 -21.80
C ASN A 165 8.23 -2.59 -21.25
N ALA A 166 9.24 -2.95 -22.05
CA ALA A 166 10.64 -2.82 -21.69
C ALA A 166 11.03 -1.35 -21.49
N GLU A 167 10.65 -0.46 -22.41
CA GLU A 167 10.89 0.97 -22.26
C GLU A 167 10.20 1.53 -21.01
N GLN A 168 8.93 1.15 -20.76
CA GLN A 168 8.19 1.56 -19.57
C GLN A 168 8.88 1.08 -18.29
N PHE A 169 9.29 -0.18 -18.22
CA PHE A 169 10.02 -0.73 -17.09
C PHE A 169 11.33 0.02 -16.84
N SER A 170 12.15 0.25 -17.88
CA SER A 170 13.41 0.98 -17.75
C SER A 170 13.23 2.41 -17.27
N GLN A 171 12.16 3.09 -17.71
CA GLN A 171 11.83 4.44 -17.23
C GLN A 171 11.46 4.43 -15.74
N GLN A 172 10.63 3.46 -15.30
CA GLN A 172 10.27 3.31 -13.88
C GLN A 172 11.50 2.96 -13.04
N TYR A 173 12.36 2.06 -13.51
CA TYR A 173 13.58 1.67 -12.79
C TYR A 173 14.52 2.87 -12.59
N ARG A 174 14.76 3.66 -13.65
CA ARG A 174 15.58 4.90 -13.57
C ARG A 174 15.00 5.92 -12.59
N ASN A 175 13.67 6.04 -12.52
CA ASN A 175 13.00 6.91 -11.57
C ASN A 175 13.09 6.39 -10.12
N ALA A 176 13.11 5.07 -9.94
CA ALA A 176 13.21 4.45 -8.63
C ALA A 176 14.64 4.53 -8.06
N ILE A 177 15.65 4.23 -8.89
CA ILE A 177 17.05 4.20 -8.47
C ILE A 177 17.62 5.59 -8.15
N SER A 178 17.02 6.67 -8.66
CA SER A 178 17.47 8.04 -8.34
C SER A 178 17.32 8.40 -6.85
N ASP A 179 16.43 7.70 -6.14
CA ASP A 179 16.17 7.92 -4.70
C ASP A 179 16.97 6.95 -3.83
N CYS A 180 17.81 6.11 -4.45
CA CYS A 180 18.69 5.22 -3.74
C CYS A 180 20.00 5.94 -3.40
N ASP A 181 20.27 6.11 -2.10
CA ASP A 181 21.57 6.59 -1.64
C ASP A 181 22.57 5.44 -1.69
N SER A 182 23.77 5.71 -2.21
CA SER A 182 24.85 4.73 -2.38
C SER A 182 25.29 4.05 -1.07
N GLU A 183 24.95 4.63 0.08
CA GLU A 183 25.26 4.10 1.41
C GLU A 183 24.17 3.18 1.99
N ASP A 184 22.94 3.21 1.43
CA ASP A 184 21.85 2.35 1.89
C ASP A 184 21.91 1.00 1.16
N ALA A 185 22.53 -0.01 1.78
CA ALA A 185 22.56 -1.37 1.22
C ALA A 185 21.30 -2.19 1.55
N TYR A 186 20.44 -1.67 2.43
CA TYR A 186 19.25 -2.30 2.99
C TYR A 186 18.01 -1.45 2.65
N GLY A 187 16.86 -1.69 3.29
CA GLY A 187 15.66 -0.86 3.09
C GLY A 187 15.25 -0.71 1.62
N TYR A 188 15.09 0.54 1.17
CA TYR A 188 14.59 0.88 -0.16
C TYR A 188 15.55 0.44 -1.27
N CYS A 189 16.83 0.79 -1.13
CA CYS A 189 17.88 0.40 -2.06
C CYS A 189 18.10 -1.12 -2.10
N GLY A 190 17.99 -1.77 -0.95
CA GLY A 190 18.01 -3.23 -0.85
C GLY A 190 16.94 -3.89 -1.72
N SER A 191 15.71 -3.37 -1.68
CA SER A 191 14.60 -3.82 -2.51
C SER A 191 14.80 -3.58 -4.01
N LEU A 192 15.66 -2.63 -4.40
CA LEU A 192 15.94 -2.36 -5.82
C LEU A 192 16.85 -3.39 -6.50
N LYS A 193 17.57 -4.20 -5.71
CA LYS A 193 18.52 -5.21 -6.23
C LYS A 193 17.85 -6.28 -7.08
N GLU A 194 16.62 -6.68 -6.75
CA GLU A 194 15.89 -7.68 -7.53
C GLU A 194 15.61 -7.17 -8.96
N PHE A 195 15.28 -5.90 -9.10
CA PHE A 195 15.08 -5.26 -10.40
C PHE A 195 16.38 -5.06 -11.17
N GLU A 196 17.47 -4.75 -10.48
CA GLU A 196 18.79 -4.68 -11.12
C GLU A 196 19.20 -6.04 -11.71
N ILE A 197 18.97 -7.13 -10.98
CA ILE A 197 19.20 -8.50 -11.48
C ILE A 197 18.33 -8.77 -12.70
N PHE A 198 17.04 -8.41 -12.64
CA PHE A 198 16.13 -8.56 -13.76
C PHE A 198 16.56 -7.77 -15.00
N CYS A 199 16.91 -6.49 -14.82
CA CYS A 199 17.48 -5.61 -15.85
C CYS A 199 18.66 -6.27 -16.57
N ASN A 200 19.62 -6.80 -15.80
CA ASN A 200 20.82 -7.44 -16.31
C ASN A 200 20.52 -8.74 -17.07
N TYR A 201 19.60 -9.55 -16.56
CA TYR A 201 19.20 -10.80 -17.20
C TYR A 201 18.52 -10.55 -18.55
N GLN A 202 17.63 -9.56 -18.60
CA GLN A 202 16.88 -9.23 -19.81
C GLN A 202 17.61 -8.28 -20.77
N LYS A 203 18.68 -7.62 -20.32
CA LYS A 203 19.44 -6.59 -21.06
C LYS A 203 18.58 -5.39 -21.47
N ILE A 204 17.76 -4.91 -20.54
CA ILE A 204 16.74 -3.87 -20.77
C ILE A 204 17.10 -2.53 -20.10
N CYS A 205 17.96 -2.58 -19.09
CA CYS A 205 18.59 -1.44 -18.45
C CYS A 205 20.12 -1.54 -18.70
#